data_AF-A0A661AG65-F1
#
_entry.id   AF-A0A661AG65-F1
#
_cell.length_a   1.000
_cell.length_b   1.000
_cell.length_c   1.000
_cell.angle_alpha   90.00
_cell.angle_beta   90.00
_cell.angle_gamma   90.00
#
_symmetry.space_group_name_H-M   'P 1'
#
loop_
_entity.id
_entity.type
_entity.pdbx_description
1 polymer ?
#
loop_
_entity_poly.entity_id
_entity_poly.type
_entity_poly.pdbx_seq_one_letter_code
_entity_poly.pdbx_strand_id
1 'polypeptide(L)'
;EGYVRLSGKIGEKSRVKMELRVFSNLPFAVLDVEVDWREHWKMLKLGLKPSHPLRRYYTGTQMGIIERIPPFHPDASPEEREKWEVPFQRFFGTDTFRVWVYGKFGMSCEPDGLFLTLLRSSRNPHPSSIMGLRERKTDFQDQGIHRIRIFISPNKDINPEEG
;
A
#
# COMPACT_ATOMS: atom_id res chain seq x y z
N GLU A 1 -18.25 -15.06 10.97
CA GLU A 1 -17.28 -13.97 10.76
C GLU A 1 -16.14 -14.18 11.72
N GLY A 2 -14.90 -14.06 11.26
CA GLY A 2 -13.70 -14.16 12.09
C GLY A 2 -12.91 -12.86 12.01
N TYR A 3 -12.27 -12.46 13.11
CA TYR A 3 -11.40 -11.29 13.11
C TYR A 3 -10.12 -11.53 13.90
N VAL A 4 -9.06 -10.86 13.48
CA VAL A 4 -7.77 -10.79 14.19
C VAL A 4 -7.44 -9.33 14.39
N ARG A 5 -7.10 -8.96 15.62
CA ARG A 5 -6.69 -7.60 15.97
C ARG A 5 -5.26 -7.61 16.47
N LEU A 6 -4.44 -6.71 15.89
CA LEU A 6 -3.06 -6.48 16.28
C LEU A 6 -2.92 -5.01 16.68
N SER A 7 -2.14 -4.73 17.71
CA SER A 7 -1.81 -3.35 18.06
C SER A 7 -0.41 -3.28 18.65
N GLY A 8 0.27 -2.17 18.42
CA GLY A 8 1.65 -2.02 18.86
C GLY A 8 2.21 -0.63 18.60
N LYS A 9 3.47 -0.47 19.02
CA LYS A 9 4.28 0.68 18.58
C LYS A 9 4.73 0.44 17.14
N ILE A 10 4.80 1.51 16.37
CA ILE A 10 5.40 1.52 15.04
C ILE A 10 6.35 2.71 14.98
N GLY A 11 7.64 2.46 14.73
CA GLY A 11 8.67 3.49 14.91
C GLY A 11 8.86 3.88 16.38
N GLU A 12 9.28 5.11 16.63
CA GLU A 12 9.68 5.59 17.97
C GLU A 12 8.52 6.23 18.73
N LYS A 13 7.65 6.95 18.02
CA LYS A 13 6.63 7.84 18.59
C LYS A 13 5.22 7.47 18.18
N SER A 14 5.06 6.55 17.24
CA SER A 14 3.77 6.22 16.64
C SER A 14 3.23 4.88 17.12
N ARG A 15 1.92 4.70 16.97
CA ARG A 15 1.22 3.45 17.31
C ARG A 15 0.31 3.06 16.16
N VAL A 16 0.14 1.75 16.00
CA VAL A 16 -0.75 1.16 14.99
C VAL A 16 -1.72 0.20 15.65
N LYS A 17 -2.95 0.18 15.14
CA LYS A 17 -3.94 -0.87 15.37
C LYS A 17 -4.39 -1.38 14.01
N MET A 18 -4.43 -2.69 13.87
CA MET A 18 -4.90 -3.38 12.67
C MET A 18 -5.99 -4.35 13.06
N GLU A 19 -7.07 -4.37 12.30
CA GLU A 19 -8.14 -5.33 12.43
C GLU A 19 -8.44 -5.97 11.08
N LEU A 20 -8.11 -7.25 10.97
CA LEU A 20 -8.44 -8.07 9.80
C LEU A 20 -9.74 -8.80 10.07
N ARG A 21 -10.74 -8.63 9.20
CA ARG A 21 -12.02 -9.32 9.24
C ARG A 21 -12.21 -10.18 8.00
N VAL A 22 -12.71 -11.39 8.23
CA VAL A 22 -13.08 -12.34 7.17
C VAL A 22 -14.54 -12.72 7.35
N PHE A 23 -15.29 -12.61 6.26
CA PHE A 23 -16.72 -12.84 6.21
C PHE A 23 -16.99 -14.16 5.49
N SER A 24 -17.98 -14.93 5.94
CA SER A 24 -18.32 -16.21 5.30
C SER A 24 -18.90 -16.05 3.89
N ASN A 25 -19.54 -14.91 3.61
CA ASN A 25 -20.34 -14.71 2.40
C ASN A 25 -19.75 -13.66 1.45
N LEU A 26 -18.55 -13.14 1.74
CA LEU A 26 -17.89 -12.14 0.88
C LEU A 26 -16.57 -12.70 0.35
N PRO A 27 -16.24 -12.49 -0.93
CA PRO A 27 -15.02 -13.01 -1.55
C PRO A 27 -13.79 -12.13 -1.23
N PHE A 28 -13.79 -11.42 -0.11
CA PHE A 28 -12.68 -10.55 0.31
C PHE A 28 -12.60 -10.44 1.83
N ALA A 29 -11.38 -10.21 2.32
CA ALA A 29 -11.11 -9.78 3.68
C ALA A 29 -11.05 -8.25 3.75
N VAL A 30 -11.36 -7.69 4.92
CA VAL A 30 -11.26 -6.25 5.19
C VAL A 30 -10.22 -6.03 6.27
N LEU A 31 -9.20 -5.24 5.97
CA LEU A 31 -8.18 -4.79 6.90
C LEU A 31 -8.40 -3.30 7.21
N ASP A 32 -8.81 -3.01 8.44
CA ASP A 32 -8.86 -1.65 8.97
C ASP A 32 -7.55 -1.34 9.70
N VAL A 33 -6.89 -0.25 9.31
CA VAL A 33 -5.63 0.23 9.90
C VAL A 33 -5.86 1.60 10.52
N GLU A 34 -5.67 1.73 11.83
CA GLU A 34 -5.64 2.99 12.56
C GLU A 34 -4.19 3.29 12.97
N VAL A 35 -3.67 4.46 12.60
CA VAL A 35 -2.31 4.89 12.93
C VAL A 35 -2.37 6.22 13.67
N ASP A 36 -1.82 6.28 14.89
CA ASP A 36 -1.48 7.54 15.55
C ASP A 36 -0.05 7.91 15.13
N TRP A 37 0.06 8.71 14.07
CA TRP A 37 1.31 9.01 13.37
C TRP A 37 1.98 10.25 13.95
N ARG A 38 3.19 10.04 14.48
CA ARG A 38 4.04 11.06 15.11
C ARG A 38 5.51 10.97 14.66
N GLU A 39 5.81 10.21 13.61
CA GLU A 39 7.18 10.11 13.09
C GLU A 39 7.53 11.30 12.22
N HIS A 40 8.84 11.60 12.12
CA HIS A 40 9.41 12.65 11.29
C HIS A 40 10.34 12.04 10.24
N TRP A 41 10.23 12.46 8.97
CA TRP A 41 11.04 11.94 7.85
C TRP A 41 10.93 10.42 7.67
N LYS A 42 9.78 9.83 8.01
CA LYS A 42 9.55 8.39 7.85
C LYS A 42 8.40 8.13 6.88
N MET A 43 8.44 6.95 6.28
CA MET A 43 7.37 6.42 5.44
C MET A 43 6.90 5.11 6.05
N LEU A 44 5.60 5.00 6.27
CA LEU A 44 4.96 3.77 6.72
C LEU A 44 4.40 3.03 5.51
N LYS A 45 4.83 1.78 5.33
CA LYS A 45 4.29 0.87 4.32
C LYS A 45 3.67 -0.36 4.97
N LEU A 46 2.64 -0.92 4.33
CA LEU A 46 2.07 -2.22 4.64
C LEU A 46 2.56 -3.23 3.61
N GLY A 47 3.34 -4.22 4.07
CA GLY A 47 3.81 -5.32 3.23
C GLY A 47 2.76 -6.42 3.09
N LEU A 48 2.54 -6.86 1.85
CA LEU A 48 1.75 -8.02 1.48
C LEU A 48 2.67 -9.02 0.80
N LYS A 49 3.00 -10.08 1.53
CA LYS A 49 3.94 -11.11 1.08
C LYS A 49 3.20 -12.23 0.36
N PRO A 50 3.40 -12.43 -0.94
CA PRO A 50 2.88 -13.59 -1.65
C PRO A 50 3.57 -14.87 -1.17
N SER A 51 2.88 -16.00 -1.30
CA SER A 51 3.43 -17.32 -0.95
C SER A 51 4.53 -17.80 -1.92
N HIS A 52 4.61 -17.20 -3.10
CA HIS A 52 5.56 -17.58 -4.15
C HIS A 52 6.32 -16.34 -4.65
N PRO A 53 7.54 -16.52 -5.20
CA PRO A 53 8.27 -15.44 -5.84
C PRO A 53 7.44 -14.74 -6.91
N LEU A 54 7.44 -13.40 -6.87
CA LEU A 54 6.71 -12.59 -7.84
C LEU A 54 7.38 -12.67 -9.20
N ARG A 55 6.59 -13.03 -10.23
CA ARG A 55 6.99 -12.93 -11.64
C ARG A 55 6.43 -11.69 -12.30
N ARG A 56 5.20 -11.34 -11.95
CA ARG A 56 4.46 -10.18 -12.46
C ARG A 56 3.61 -9.58 -11.34
N TYR A 57 3.29 -8.31 -11.48
CA TYR A 57 2.31 -7.64 -10.64
C TYR A 57 1.50 -6.64 -11.47
N TYR A 58 0.32 -6.33 -10.97
CA TYR A 58 -0.68 -5.55 -11.69
C TYR A 58 -0.99 -4.28 -10.91
N THR A 59 -1.09 -3.16 -11.62
CA THR A 59 -1.53 -1.88 -11.05
C THR A 59 -2.69 -1.35 -11.88
N GLY A 60 -3.82 -1.05 -11.23
CA GLY A 60 -4.94 -0.39 -11.88
C GLY A 60 -4.57 1.07 -12.20
N THR A 61 -4.80 1.48 -13.43
CA THR A 61 -4.57 2.84 -13.92
C THR A 61 -5.86 3.45 -14.46
N GLN A 62 -5.79 4.69 -14.93
CA GLN A 62 -6.91 5.31 -15.62
C GLN A 62 -7.29 4.45 -16.83
N MET A 63 -8.54 3.98 -16.84
CA MET A 63 -9.13 3.19 -17.93
C MET A 63 -8.42 1.86 -18.24
N GLY A 64 -7.62 1.30 -17.32
CA GLY A 64 -6.92 0.05 -17.62
C GLY A 64 -6.14 -0.56 -16.47
N ILE A 65 -5.36 -1.57 -16.83
CA ILE A 65 -4.46 -2.31 -15.95
C ILE A 65 -3.10 -2.33 -16.61
N ILE A 66 -2.06 -1.96 -15.86
CA ILE A 66 -0.68 -2.14 -16.30
C ILE A 66 -0.13 -3.39 -15.62
N GLU A 67 0.34 -4.32 -16.43
CA GLU A 67 1.20 -5.43 -16.00
C GLU A 67 2.65 -4.95 -15.90
N ARG A 68 3.36 -5.38 -14.86
CA ARG A 68 4.71 -4.94 -14.55
C ARG A 68 5.60 -6.12 -14.17
N ILE A 69 6.86 -6.06 -14.58
CA ILE A 69 7.90 -6.98 -14.14
C ILE A 69 8.51 -6.44 -12.82
N PRO A 70 8.71 -7.28 -11.79
CA PRO A 70 9.37 -6.88 -10.55
C PRO A 70 10.78 -6.31 -10.80
N PRO A 71 11.20 -5.24 -10.11
CA PRO A 71 12.52 -4.61 -10.33
C PRO A 71 13.71 -5.56 -10.15
N PHE A 72 13.56 -6.61 -9.35
CA PHE A 72 14.60 -7.61 -9.08
C PHE A 72 14.54 -8.84 -10.00
N HIS A 73 13.61 -8.88 -10.95
CA HIS A 73 13.53 -9.96 -11.92
C HIS A 73 14.71 -9.91 -12.90
N PRO A 74 15.28 -11.06 -13.33
CA PRO A 74 16.40 -11.07 -14.27
C PRO A 74 16.11 -10.29 -15.56
N ASP A 75 14.90 -10.43 -16.07
CA ASP A 75 14.45 -9.79 -17.32
C ASP A 75 13.99 -8.33 -17.15
N ALA A 76 14.10 -7.75 -15.95
CA ALA A 76 13.68 -6.37 -15.72
C ALA A 76 14.57 -5.39 -16.49
N SER A 77 13.95 -4.48 -17.25
CA SER A 77 14.65 -3.38 -17.94
C SER A 77 15.32 -2.43 -16.93
N PRO A 78 16.32 -1.63 -17.35
CA PRO A 78 16.86 -0.57 -16.49
C PRO A 78 15.77 0.37 -15.94
N GLU A 79 14.77 0.74 -16.75
CA GLU A 79 13.68 1.61 -16.27
C GLU A 79 12.77 0.90 -15.26
N GLU A 80 12.62 -0.42 -15.35
CA GLU A 80 11.88 -1.20 -14.36
C GLU A 80 12.63 -1.30 -13.03
N ARG A 81 13.96 -1.44 -13.10
CA ARG A 81 14.84 -1.49 -11.92
C ARG A 81 14.85 -0.19 -11.13
N GLU A 82 14.69 0.95 -11.82
CA GLU A 82 14.66 2.29 -11.20
C GLU A 82 13.32 2.62 -10.50
N LYS A 83 12.25 1.86 -10.76
CA LYS A 83 10.91 2.11 -10.18
C LYS A 83 10.85 1.67 -8.72
N TRP A 84 11.37 2.52 -7.82
CA TRP A 84 11.34 2.31 -6.37
C TRP A 84 9.92 2.39 -5.76
N GLU A 85 9.01 3.15 -6.37
CA GLU A 85 7.58 3.21 -6.06
C GLU A 85 6.82 3.52 -7.35
N VAL A 86 5.68 2.87 -7.56
CA VAL A 86 4.82 3.07 -8.72
C VAL A 86 3.43 3.55 -8.30
N PRO A 87 2.81 4.43 -9.10
CA PRO A 87 1.45 4.86 -8.85
C PRO A 87 0.43 3.78 -9.25
N PHE A 88 -0.68 3.70 -8.50
CA PHE A 88 -1.88 2.97 -8.85
C PHE A 88 -3.11 3.79 -8.44
N GLN A 89 -4.29 3.48 -9.01
CA GLN A 89 -5.49 4.29 -8.79
C GLN A 89 -6.40 3.73 -7.69
N ARG A 90 -6.87 2.48 -7.83
CA ARG A 90 -7.83 1.84 -6.91
C ARG A 90 -7.35 0.51 -6.37
N PHE A 91 -6.56 -0.20 -7.16
CA PHE A 91 -6.06 -1.51 -6.79
C PHE A 91 -4.67 -1.79 -7.35
N PHE A 92 -4.01 -2.72 -6.70
CA PHE A 92 -2.83 -3.41 -7.21
C PHE A 92 -2.92 -4.88 -6.81
N GLY A 93 -2.09 -5.75 -7.37
CA GLY A 93 -2.14 -7.16 -7.03
C GLY A 93 -1.14 -8.01 -7.79
N THR A 94 -1.35 -9.30 -7.67
CA THR A 94 -0.55 -10.39 -8.24
C THR A 94 -1.50 -11.35 -8.95
N ASP A 95 -0.97 -12.45 -9.47
CA ASP A 95 -1.77 -13.56 -9.99
C ASP A 95 -2.65 -14.23 -8.92
N THR A 96 -2.33 -14.05 -7.63
CA THR A 96 -2.99 -14.74 -6.51
C THR A 96 -3.93 -13.86 -5.70
N PHE A 97 -3.68 -12.56 -5.61
CA PHE A 97 -4.51 -11.64 -4.83
C PHE A 97 -4.59 -10.24 -5.44
N ARG A 98 -5.65 -9.50 -5.10
CA ARG A 98 -5.78 -8.07 -5.35
C ARG A 98 -6.02 -7.33 -4.04
N VAL A 99 -5.49 -6.11 -3.99
CA VAL A 99 -5.62 -5.19 -2.87
C VAL A 99 -6.32 -3.95 -3.39
N TRP A 100 -7.44 -3.61 -2.78
CA TRP A 100 -8.22 -2.42 -3.09
C TRP A 100 -8.14 -1.44 -1.93
N VAL A 101 -7.85 -0.19 -2.23
CA VAL A 101 -7.73 0.86 -1.22
C VAL A 101 -8.15 2.20 -1.82
N TYR A 102 -8.87 2.99 -1.02
CA TYR A 102 -9.26 4.35 -1.39
C TYR A 102 -8.34 5.37 -0.71
N GLY A 103 -7.95 6.40 -1.46
CA GLY A 103 -7.13 7.51 -0.93
C GLY A 103 -5.66 7.18 -0.72
N LYS A 104 -5.17 6.04 -1.22
CA LYS A 104 -3.75 5.67 -1.28
C LYS A 104 -3.42 5.30 -2.71
N PHE A 105 -2.24 5.73 -3.17
CA PHE A 105 -1.90 5.72 -4.59
C PHE A 105 -0.47 5.26 -4.89
N GLY A 106 0.37 5.04 -3.88
CA GLY A 106 1.76 4.62 -4.05
C GLY A 106 1.97 3.20 -3.55
N MET A 107 2.66 2.37 -4.34
CA MET A 107 3.09 1.04 -3.91
C MET A 107 4.49 0.72 -4.44
N SER A 108 5.28 -0.06 -3.70
CA SER A 108 6.56 -0.59 -4.15
C SER A 108 6.53 -2.11 -4.27
N CYS A 109 7.37 -2.63 -5.15
CA CYS A 109 7.63 -4.06 -5.29
C CYS A 109 9.05 -4.32 -4.81
N GLU A 110 9.17 -5.05 -3.70
CA GLU A 110 10.45 -5.41 -3.07
C GLU A 110 10.57 -6.95 -3.06
N PRO A 111 11.78 -7.52 -2.88
CA PRO A 111 11.99 -8.97 -3.00
C PRO A 111 11.08 -9.82 -2.12
N ASP A 112 10.59 -9.27 -1.01
CA ASP A 112 9.74 -9.91 -0.03
C ASP A 112 8.24 -9.64 -0.22
N GLY A 113 7.82 -8.82 -1.19
CA GLY A 113 6.42 -8.68 -1.57
C GLY A 113 6.03 -7.33 -2.16
N LEU A 114 4.72 -7.06 -2.11
CA LEU A 114 4.14 -5.78 -2.54
C LEU A 114 3.87 -4.90 -1.31
N PHE A 115 4.28 -3.64 -1.36
CA PHE A 115 4.21 -2.72 -0.24
C PHE A 115 3.33 -1.53 -0.57
N LEU A 116 2.22 -1.39 0.15
CA LEU A 116 1.34 -0.23 0.04
C LEU A 116 1.87 0.91 0.91
N THR A 117 2.12 2.08 0.31
CA THR A 117 2.49 3.29 1.05
C THR A 117 1.27 3.86 1.78
N LEU A 118 1.30 3.85 3.11
CA LEU A 118 0.20 4.31 3.96
C LEU A 118 0.34 5.79 4.32
N LEU A 119 1.48 6.20 4.88
CA LEU A 119 1.71 7.55 5.40
C LEU A 119 3.15 7.99 5.14
N ARG A 120 3.36 9.29 4.92
CA ARG A 120 4.69 9.88 4.75
C ARG A 120 4.78 11.19 5.52
N SER A 121 5.75 11.30 6.43
CA SER A 121 6.02 12.55 7.16
C SER A 121 7.16 13.34 6.54
N SER A 122 6.91 13.96 5.39
CA SER A 122 7.82 14.97 4.83
C SER A 122 7.67 16.32 5.53
N ARG A 123 8.75 17.09 5.60
CA ARG A 123 8.71 18.51 6.01
C ARG A 123 8.40 19.42 4.82
N ASN A 124 9.08 19.19 3.69
CA ASN A 124 9.05 20.07 2.53
C ASN A 124 8.51 19.39 1.25
N PRO A 125 7.83 20.15 0.36
CA PRO A 125 7.21 21.45 0.63
C PRO A 125 5.97 21.26 1.51
N HIS A 126 5.78 22.11 2.52
CA HIS A 126 4.54 22.08 3.31
C HIS A 126 3.37 22.58 2.43
N PRO A 127 2.21 21.92 2.38
CA PRO A 127 1.12 22.35 1.50
C PRO A 127 0.70 23.82 1.70
N SER A 128 0.84 24.34 2.93
CA SER A 128 0.58 25.75 3.22
C SER A 128 1.59 26.70 2.56
N SER A 129 2.86 26.31 2.42
CA SER A 129 3.88 27.16 1.77
C SER A 129 3.68 27.23 0.26
N ILE A 130 3.09 26.21 -0.36
CA ILE A 130 2.69 26.23 -1.77
C ILE A 130 1.43 27.08 -1.98
N MET A 131 0.48 27.09 -1.03
CA MET A 131 -0.81 27.78 -1.16
C MET A 131 -0.82 29.22 -0.59
N GLY A 132 0.34 29.78 -0.21
CA GLY A 132 0.41 31.11 0.40
C GLY A 132 -0.30 31.21 1.76
N LEU A 133 -0.57 30.07 2.40
CA LEU A 133 -1.24 29.97 3.69
C LEU A 133 -0.21 30.05 4.81
N ARG A 134 -0.54 30.77 5.89
CA ARG A 134 0.29 30.90 7.08
C ARG A 134 0.71 29.51 7.59
N GLU A 135 2.01 29.28 7.73
CA GLU A 135 2.54 27.97 8.15
C GLU A 135 1.89 27.51 9.45
N ARG A 136 1.33 26.28 9.45
CA ARG A 136 0.85 25.66 10.69
C ARG A 136 2.06 25.18 11.50
N LYS A 137 1.94 25.25 12.83
CA LYS A 137 2.97 24.93 13.85
C LYS A 137 3.59 23.52 13.79
N THR A 138 3.09 22.61 12.96
CA THR A 138 3.65 21.26 12.85
C THR A 138 4.54 21.19 11.61
N ASP A 139 5.85 21.14 11.81
CA ASP A 139 6.83 21.11 10.72
C ASP A 139 6.65 19.89 9.78
N PHE A 140 6.02 18.81 10.26
CA PHE A 140 5.88 17.56 9.50
C PHE A 140 4.43 17.33 9.05
N GLN A 141 4.30 16.79 7.83
CA GLN A 141 3.01 16.41 7.24
C GLN A 141 2.44 15.13 7.85
N ASP A 142 1.14 14.93 7.64
CA ASP A 142 0.37 13.74 8.00
C ASP A 142 0.45 13.35 9.48
N GLN A 143 0.68 14.30 10.40
CA GLN A 143 0.66 14.01 11.83
C GLN A 143 -0.76 13.77 12.35
N GLY A 144 -0.91 12.91 13.36
CA GLY A 144 -2.19 12.65 14.04
C GLY A 144 -2.79 11.28 13.69
N ILE A 145 -4.11 11.15 13.90
CA ILE A 145 -4.82 9.88 13.75
C ILE A 145 -5.29 9.71 12.31
N HIS A 146 -4.89 8.59 11.69
CA HIS A 146 -5.32 8.17 10.35
C HIS A 146 -6.06 6.86 10.41
N ARG A 147 -7.10 6.73 9.58
CA ARG A 147 -7.86 5.49 9.43
C ARG A 147 -7.89 5.12 7.96
N ILE A 148 -7.42 3.92 7.65
CA ILE A 148 -7.25 3.43 6.29
C ILE A 148 -7.93 2.08 6.22
N ARG A 149 -8.87 1.92 5.26
CA ARG A 149 -9.56 0.66 5.01
C ARG A 149 -9.04 0.04 3.72
N ILE A 150 -8.66 -1.22 3.80
CA ILE A 150 -8.06 -1.99 2.72
C ILE A 150 -8.89 -3.26 2.53
N PHE A 151 -9.19 -3.61 1.28
CA PHE A 151 -9.88 -4.84 0.92
C PHE A 151 -8.89 -5.77 0.22
N ILE A 152 -8.84 -7.03 0.62
CA ILE A 152 -7.93 -8.03 0.06
C ILE A 152 -8.80 -9.16 -0.49
N SER A 153 -8.74 -9.40 -1.79
CA SER A 153 -9.49 -10.45 -2.46
C SER A 153 -8.53 -11.43 -3.14
N PRO A 154 -8.86 -12.72 -3.24
CA PRO A 154 -8.21 -13.62 -4.19
C PRO A 154 -8.32 -13.04 -5.61
N ASN A 155 -7.30 -13.22 -6.44
CA ASN A 155 -7.40 -12.92 -7.86
C ASN A 155 -8.01 -14.15 -8.55
N LYS A 156 -9.31 -14.10 -8.88
CA LYS A 156 -10.03 -15.22 -9.51
C LYS A 156 -9.98 -15.19 -11.05
N ASP A 157 -9.39 -14.15 -11.63
CA ASP A 157 -9.45 -13.89 -13.08
C ASP A 157 -8.31 -14.57 -13.87
N ILE A 158 -7.53 -15.48 -13.26
CA ILE A 158 -6.51 -16.28 -13.97
C ILE A 158 -6.85 -17.75 -13.77
N ASN A 159 -7.68 -18.29 -14.67
CA ASN A 159 -7.86 -19.73 -14.83
C ASN A 159 -6.54 -20.31 -15.39
N PRO A 160 -5.88 -21.25 -14.71
CA PRO A 160 -4.71 -21.94 -15.24
C PRO A 160 -5.03 -22.90 -16.41
N GLU A 161 -6.30 -23.12 -16.73
CA GLU A 161 -6.75 -24.13 -17.71
C GLU A 161 -7.06 -23.57 -19.11
N GLU A 162 -6.78 -22.29 -19.39
CA GLU A 162 -6.91 -21.70 -20.74
C GLU A 162 -5.56 -21.19 -21.28
N GLY A 163 -4.54 -22.07 -21.27
CA GLY A 163 -3.22 -21.83 -21.88
C GLY A 163 -2.74 -23.03 -22.68
#